data_AF-A0A061RSY7-F1
#
_entry.id   AF-A0A061RSY7-F1
#
_cell.length_a   1.000
_cell.length_b   1.000
_cell.length_c   1.000
_cell.angle_alpha   90.00
_cell.angle_beta   90.00
_cell.angle_gamma   90.00
#
_symmetry.space_group_name_H-M   'P 1'
#
loop_
_entity.id
_entity.type
_entity.pdbx_description
1 polymer ?
#
loop_
_entity_poly.entity_id
_entity_poly.type
_entity_poly.pdbx_seq_one_letter_code
_entity_poly.pdbx_strand_id
1 'polypeptide(L)'
;VGSNNINLLVPSGQFGTRLQGGKDCASPRYIFTRLAPLARHLFNPADDVLLNYLSEEGQSIEPEWYVPIIPLVLVNGAEGIGTGWSTSIPNYNPRDIVDNLKRLIR
;
A
#
# COMPACT_ATOMS: atom_id res chain seq x y z
N VAL A 1 9.94 8.06 9.04
CA VAL A 1 9.04 8.01 10.22
C VAL A 1 7.86 8.89 9.90
N GLY A 2 6.63 8.37 9.99
CA GLY A 2 5.42 9.09 9.58
C GLY A 2 5.05 8.98 8.09
N SER A 3 5.65 8.06 7.34
CA SER A 3 5.20 7.68 6.00
C SER A 3 4.43 6.36 6.08
N ASN A 4 4.95 5.28 5.50
CA ASN A 4 4.30 3.96 5.53
C ASN A 4 4.75 3.14 6.75
N ASN A 5 3.82 2.50 7.46
CA ASN A 5 4.16 1.49 8.47
C ASN A 5 4.69 0.21 7.81
N ILE A 6 4.16 -0.14 6.64
CA ILE A 6 4.65 -1.23 5.79
C ILE A 6 4.79 -0.73 4.35
N ASN A 7 6.03 -0.63 3.88
CA ASN A 7 6.31 -0.30 2.48
C ASN A 7 6.18 -1.53 1.58
N LEU A 8 5.32 -1.45 0.55
CA LEU A 8 5.17 -2.51 -0.47
C LEU A 8 6.33 -2.55 -1.48
N LEU A 9 7.09 -1.45 -1.55
CA LEU A 9 8.22 -1.24 -2.44
C LEU A 9 9.49 -0.94 -1.65
N VAL A 10 10.62 -1.51 -2.05
CA VAL A 10 11.92 -1.29 -1.40
C VAL A 10 12.55 0.00 -1.92
N PRO A 11 12.83 1.00 -1.06
CA PRO A 11 13.47 2.24 -1.47
C PRO A 11 14.98 2.01 -1.69
N SER A 12 15.38 1.61 -2.90
CA SER A 12 16.80 1.35 -3.24
C SER A 12 17.44 2.61 -3.82
N GLY A 13 17.93 3.47 -2.93
CA GLY A 13 18.45 4.79 -3.25
C GLY A 13 17.87 5.85 -2.31
N GLN A 14 17.95 7.12 -2.71
CA GLN A 14 17.44 8.23 -1.90
C GLN A 14 15.96 8.52 -2.22
N PHE A 15 15.04 7.88 -1.49
CA PHE A 15 13.58 8.09 -1.61
C PHE A 15 13.05 9.22 -0.70
N GLY A 16 13.96 10.07 -0.23
CA GLY A 16 13.67 11.16 0.68
C GLY A 16 13.66 10.72 2.13
N THR A 17 13.74 11.70 3.02
CA THR A 17 13.90 11.49 4.45
C THR A 17 12.85 12.27 5.23
N ARG A 18 12.81 12.02 6.54
CA ARG A 18 11.92 12.77 7.43
C ARG A 18 12.23 14.27 7.48
N LEU A 19 13.45 14.70 7.12
CA LEU A 19 13.90 16.09 7.26
C LEU A 19 13.04 17.04 6.42
N GLN A 20 12.60 16.59 5.24
CA GLN A 20 11.73 17.36 4.36
C GLN A 20 10.45 16.60 4.00
N GLY A 21 10.06 15.61 4.80
CA GLY A 21 8.87 14.80 4.55
C GLY A 21 8.90 14.10 3.18
N GLY A 22 10.08 13.65 2.73
CA GLY A 22 10.26 12.97 1.45
C GLY A 22 10.55 13.88 0.25
N LYS A 23 10.48 15.22 0.40
CA LYS A 23 10.76 16.17 -0.70
C LYS A 23 12.23 16.23 -1.12
N ASP A 24 13.12 15.71 -0.28
CA ASP A 24 14.55 15.54 -0.51
C ASP A 24 14.89 14.23 -1.26
N CYS A 25 13.93 13.67 -1.99
CA CYS A 25 14.17 12.50 -2.84
C CYS A 25 15.08 12.83 -4.03
N ALA A 26 15.88 11.87 -4.45
CA ALA A 26 16.69 12.01 -5.66
C ALA A 26 15.83 11.86 -6.91
N SER A 27 16.37 12.29 -8.07
CA SER A 27 15.68 12.16 -9.35
C SER A 27 15.28 10.70 -9.63
N PRO A 28 14.05 10.45 -10.15
CA PRO A 28 13.55 9.10 -10.44
C PRO A 28 14.50 8.24 -11.30
N ARG A 29 15.27 8.88 -12.19
CA ARG A 29 16.24 8.20 -13.07
C ARG A 29 17.47 7.63 -12.35
N TYR A 30 17.69 7.97 -11.08
CA TYR A 30 18.84 7.57 -10.27
C TYR A 30 18.48 6.72 -9.05
N ILE A 31 17.21 6.37 -8.89
CA ILE A 31 16.72 5.54 -7.79
C ILE A 31 16.03 4.30 -8.34
N PHE A 32 16.10 3.21 -7.58
CA PHE A 32 15.58 1.92 -8.01
C PHE A 32 14.58 1.40 -6.98
N THR A 33 13.66 0.55 -7.43
CA THR A 33 12.71 -0.11 -6.55
C THR A 33 12.44 -1.52 -7.00
N ARG A 34 11.91 -2.32 -6.09
CA ARG A 34 11.45 -3.69 -6.31
C ARG A 34 10.35 -3.99 -5.30
N LEU A 35 9.56 -5.03 -5.55
CA LEU A 35 8.60 -5.51 -4.56
C LEU A 35 9.31 -5.86 -3.25
N ALA A 36 8.77 -5.34 -2.15
CA ALA A 36 9.17 -5.78 -0.82
C ALA A 36 8.83 -7.27 -0.68
N PRO A 37 9.67 -8.08 -0.01
CA PRO A 37 9.38 -9.50 0.20
C PRO A 37 8.00 -9.74 0.83
N LEU A 38 7.56 -8.82 1.69
CA LEU A 38 6.27 -8.89 2.35
C LEU A 38 5.08 -8.60 1.42
N ALA A 39 5.28 -7.95 0.28
CA ALA A 39 4.18 -7.54 -0.60
C ALA A 39 3.37 -8.75 -1.11
N ARG A 40 4.03 -9.82 -1.58
CA ARG A 40 3.34 -11.04 -2.03
C ARG A 40 2.86 -11.96 -0.90
N HIS A 41 3.29 -11.70 0.33
CA HIS A 41 2.65 -12.31 1.50
C HIS A 41 1.39 -11.56 1.90
N LEU A 42 1.35 -10.24 1.69
CA LEU A 42 0.16 -9.42 1.94
C LEU A 42 -0.91 -9.64 0.86
N PHE A 43 -0.49 -9.75 -0.40
CA PHE A 43 -1.33 -10.04 -1.55
C PHE A 43 -0.97 -11.42 -2.10
N ASN A 44 -1.69 -12.43 -1.62
CA ASN A 44 -1.39 -13.82 -1.96
C ASN A 44 -1.66 -14.06 -3.46
N PRO A 45 -0.68 -14.57 -4.24
CA PRO A 45 -0.87 -14.84 -5.67
C PRO A 45 -2.04 -15.77 -5.99
N ALA A 46 -2.46 -16.61 -5.04
CA ALA A 46 -3.63 -17.48 -5.22
C ALA A 46 -4.94 -16.69 -5.33
N ASP A 47 -5.00 -15.48 -4.78
CA ASP A 47 -6.18 -14.62 -4.82
C ASP A 47 -6.27 -13.84 -6.14
N ASP A 48 -5.16 -13.71 -6.89
CA ASP A 48 -5.10 -12.92 -8.13
C ASP A 48 -6.18 -13.39 -9.14
N VAL A 49 -6.40 -14.70 -9.29
CA VAL A 49 -7.40 -15.25 -10.24
C VAL A 49 -8.86 -15.00 -9.82
N LEU A 50 -9.09 -14.59 -8.58
CA LEU A 50 -10.42 -14.33 -8.03
C LEU A 50 -10.85 -12.86 -8.20
N LEU A 51 -9.92 -11.98 -8.59
CA LEU A 51 -10.17 -10.55 -8.69
C LEU A 51 -10.89 -10.18 -9.99
N ASN A 52 -11.67 -9.09 -9.96
CA ASN A 52 -12.29 -8.55 -11.16
C ASN A 52 -11.32 -7.62 -11.89
N TYR A 53 -10.70 -8.11 -12.96
CA TYR A 53 -9.77 -7.35 -13.81
C TYR A 53 -10.52 -6.41 -14.76
N LEU A 54 -10.11 -5.15 -14.78
CA LEU A 54 -10.66 -4.16 -15.69
C LEU A 54 -10.06 -4.31 -17.10
N SER A 55 -10.74 -3.75 -18.09
CA SER A 55 -10.29 -3.72 -19.48
C SER A 55 -10.32 -2.30 -20.02
N GLU A 56 -9.21 -1.87 -20.61
CA GLU A 56 -9.07 -0.56 -21.28
C GLU A 56 -8.51 -0.79 -22.69
N GLU A 57 -9.17 -0.24 -23.71
CA GLU A 57 -8.81 -0.43 -25.13
C GLU A 57 -8.65 -1.91 -25.56
N GLY A 58 -9.37 -2.83 -24.91
CA GLY A 58 -9.29 -4.27 -25.14
C GLY A 58 -8.12 -4.98 -24.46
N GLN A 59 -7.31 -4.27 -23.68
CA GLN A 59 -6.25 -4.82 -22.85
C GLN A 59 -6.72 -4.97 -21.40
N SER A 60 -6.43 -6.12 -20.78
CA SER A 60 -6.65 -6.30 -19.34
C SER A 60 -5.61 -5.51 -18.53
N ILE A 61 -6.07 -4.73 -17.56
CA ILE A 61 -5.26 -3.80 -16.73
C ILE A 61 -5.25 -4.25 -15.26
N GLU A 62 -5.27 -3.36 -14.28
CA GLU A 62 -5.41 -3.71 -12.87
C GLU A 62 -6.84 -4.20 -12.51
N PRO A 63 -7.00 -4.93 -11.39
CA PRO A 63 -8.32 -5.20 -10.85
C PRO A 63 -8.92 -3.99 -10.15
N GLU A 64 -10.24 -3.99 -9.96
CA GLU A 64 -10.97 -2.94 -9.23
C GLU A 64 -10.38 -2.65 -7.85
N TRP A 65 -9.95 -3.70 -7.15
CA TRP A 65 -9.17 -3.64 -5.92
C TRP A 65 -8.30 -4.89 -5.81
N TYR A 66 -7.46 -4.92 -4.78
CA TYR A 66 -6.82 -6.15 -4.32
C TYR A 66 -7.39 -6.52 -2.95
N VAL A 67 -7.27 -7.80 -2.58
CA VAL A 67 -7.73 -8.32 -1.29
C VAL A 67 -6.51 -8.71 -0.44
N PRO A 68 -5.90 -7.76 0.30
CA PRO A 68 -4.80 -8.09 1.18
C PRO A 68 -5.27 -8.88 2.40
N ILE A 69 -4.40 -9.72 2.96
CA ILE A 69 -4.70 -10.53 4.16
C ILE A 69 -4.98 -9.70 5.43
N ILE A 70 -4.61 -8.41 5.42
CA ILE A 70 -4.92 -7.43 6.47
C ILE A 70 -5.35 -6.11 5.82
N PRO A 71 -6.23 -5.31 6.45
CA PRO A 71 -6.72 -4.04 5.89
C PRO A 71 -5.60 -3.00 5.78
N LEU A 72 -4.96 -2.93 4.60
CA LEU A 72 -3.82 -2.03 4.36
C LEU A 72 -4.16 -0.54 4.47
N VAL A 73 -5.42 -0.17 4.24
CA VAL A 73 -5.93 1.19 4.46
C VAL A 73 -5.72 1.67 5.90
N LEU A 74 -5.76 0.75 6.88
CA LEU A 74 -5.45 1.07 8.27
C LEU A 74 -3.95 1.01 8.55
N VAL A 75 -3.22 0.14 7.86
CA VAL A 75 -1.77 -0.01 8.06
C VAL A 75 -1.01 1.25 7.65
N ASN A 76 -1.26 1.76 6.44
CA ASN A 76 -0.53 2.89 5.87
C ASN A 76 -1.35 4.19 5.83
N GLY A 77 -2.56 4.16 6.40
CA GLY A 77 -3.47 5.30 6.35
C GLY A 77 -3.99 5.57 4.95
N ALA A 78 -4.73 6.66 4.82
CA ALA A 78 -5.21 7.20 3.55
C ALA A 78 -5.41 8.71 3.70
N GLU A 79 -4.93 9.47 2.71
CA GLU A 79 -5.14 10.91 2.64
C GLU A 79 -5.56 11.26 1.22
N GLY A 80 -6.66 12.01 1.08
CA GLY A 80 -7.19 12.38 -0.23
C GLY A 80 -8.21 13.49 -0.14
N ILE A 81 -8.19 14.39 -1.12
CA ILE A 81 -9.15 15.48 -1.26
C ILE A 81 -9.76 15.38 -2.65
N GLY A 82 -11.07 15.20 -2.70
CA GLY A 82 -11.86 15.26 -3.93
C GLY A 82 -12.74 16.51 -3.97
N THR A 83 -13.59 16.59 -4.99
CA THR A 83 -14.57 17.67 -5.09
C THR A 83 -15.77 17.36 -4.19
N GLY A 84 -15.88 18.02 -3.03
CA GLY A 84 -17.01 17.86 -2.10
C GLY A 84 -16.81 16.82 -1.00
N TRP A 85 -15.72 16.04 -1.05
CA TRP A 85 -15.38 15.03 -0.05
C TRP A 85 -13.88 15.05 0.26
N SER A 86 -13.53 14.67 1.50
CA SER A 86 -12.14 14.44 1.90
C SER A 86 -12.03 13.16 2.72
N THR A 87 -10.83 12.58 2.74
CA THR A 87 -10.51 11.37 3.51
C THR A 87 -9.19 11.58 4.24
N SER A 88 -9.19 11.26 5.54
CA SER A 88 -7.99 11.24 6.37
C SER A 88 -8.10 10.07 7.33
N ILE A 89 -7.25 9.07 7.14
CA ILE A 89 -7.14 7.86 7.96
C ILE A 89 -5.69 7.80 8.46
N PRO A 90 -5.44 7.78 9.77
CA PRO A 90 -4.09 7.66 10.31
C PRO A 90 -3.57 6.23 10.19
N ASN A 91 -2.26 6.07 10.36
CA ASN A 91 -1.65 4.75 10.38
C ASN A 91 -1.91 4.04 11.72
N TYR A 92 -2.20 2.75 11.65
CA TYR A 92 -2.36 1.86 12.79
C TYR A 92 -1.26 0.80 12.82
N ASN A 93 -0.97 0.31 14.01
CA ASN A 93 0.00 -0.77 14.20
C ASN A 93 -0.51 -2.07 13.57
N PRO A 94 0.25 -2.69 12.64
CA PRO A 94 -0.16 -3.93 11.97
C PRO A 94 -0.43 -5.10 12.92
N ARG A 95 0.26 -5.16 14.05
CA ARG A 95 0.07 -6.24 15.04
C ARG A 95 -1.30 -6.14 15.71
N ASP A 96 -1.72 -4.93 16.06
CA ASP A 96 -3.02 -4.69 16.69
C ASP A 96 -4.16 -4.99 15.72
N ILE A 97 -3.98 -4.68 14.43
CA ILE A 97 -4.90 -5.05 13.36
C ILE A 97 -5.04 -6.57 13.27
N VAL A 98 -3.92 -7.31 13.23
CA VAL A 98 -3.93 -8.79 13.18
C VAL A 98 -4.63 -9.38 14.40
N ASP A 99 -4.36 -8.85 15.59
CA ASP A 99 -4.99 -9.34 16.82
C ASP A 99 -6.51 -9.10 16.82
N ASN A 100 -6.97 -7.96 16.29
CA ASN A 100 -8.40 -7.68 16.13
C ASN A 100 -9.06 -8.57 15.06
N LEU A 101 -8.39 -8.86 13.95
CA LEU A 101 -8.89 -9.83 12.97
C LEU A 101 -9.04 -11.22 13.59
N LYS A 102 -8.05 -11.67 14.38
CA LYS A 102 -8.14 -12.94 15.11
C LYS A 102 -9.27 -12.97 16.13
N ARG A 103 -9.57 -11.83 16.79
CA ARG A 103 -10.72 -11.70 17.70
C ARG A 103 -12.05 -11.76 16.97
N LEU A 104 -12.13 -11.24 15.74
CA LEU A 104 -13.33 -11.27 14.90
C LEU A 104 -13.66 -12.67 14.37
N ILE A 105 -12.62 -13.45 14.04
CA ILE A 105 -12.77 -14.82 13.51
C ILE A 105 -13.16 -15.83 14.61
N ARG A 106 -12.79 -15.54 15.86
CA ARG A 106 -13.11 -16.38 17.03
C ARG A 106 -14.52 -16.10 17.52
#